data_AF-A0A948CQI4-F1
#
_entry.id   AF-A0A948CQI4-F1
#
_cell.length_a   1.000
_cell.length_b   1.000
_cell.length_c   1.000
_cell.angle_alpha   90.00
_cell.angle_beta   90.00
_cell.angle_gamma   90.00
#
_symmetry.space_group_name_H-M   'P 1'
#
loop_
_entity.id
_entity.type
_entity.pdbx_description
1 polymer ?
#
loop_
_entity_poly.entity_id
_entity_poly.type
_entity_poly.pdbx_seq_one_letter_code
_entity_poly.pdbx_strand_id
1 'polypeptide(L)' 'MTISAQQRGIARCSECGKLSQLPTLNRNTTAACPRCSATLSFRKPQSLQRSWAYTIAATAL' A
#
# COMPACT_ATOMS: atom_id res chain seq x y z
N MET A 1 12.97 -12.27 11.79
CA MET A 1 12.95 -11.79 10.39
C MET A 1 11.50 -11.60 9.96
N THR A 2 10.97 -10.37 9.98
CA THR A 2 9.58 -10.10 9.59
C THR A 2 9.52 -9.72 8.12
N ILE A 3 9.11 -10.65 7.26
CA ILE A 3 8.90 -10.38 5.84
C ILE A 3 7.60 -9.58 5.70
N SER A 4 7.65 -8.42 5.02
CA SER A 4 6.46 -7.61 4.78
C SER A 4 5.70 -8.06 3.53
N ALA A 5 4.38 -7.87 3.51
CA ALA A 5 3.54 -8.16 2.35
C ALA A 5 4.02 -7.44 1.07
N GLN A 6 4.56 -6.22 1.20
CA GLN A 6 5.10 -5.45 0.08
C GLN A 6 6.33 -6.12 -0.55
N GLN A 7 7.23 -6.68 0.27
CA GLN A 7 8.41 -7.39 -0.24
C GLN A 7 8.04 -8.63 -1.05
N ARG A 8 6.84 -9.18 -0.85
CA ARG A 8 6.30 -10.31 -1.62
C ARG A 8 5.38 -9.87 -2.76
N GLY A 9 5.29 -8.57 -3.05
CA GLY A 9 4.40 -8.04 -4.08
C GLY A 9 2.91 -8.24 -3.76
N ILE A 10 2.53 -8.35 -2.50
CA ILE A 10 1.15 -8.56 -2.09
C ILE A 10 0.53 -7.21 -1.70
N ALA A 11 -0.58 -6.85 -2.33
CA ALA A 11 -1.37 -5.68 -2.01
C ALA A 11 -2.77 -6.10 -1.55
N ARG A 12 -3.36 -5.28 -0.66
CA ARG A 12 -4.75 -5.43 -0.21
C ARG A 12 -5.62 -4.45 -0.96
N CYS A 13 -6.74 -4.91 -1.50
CA CYS A 13 -7.76 -4.04 -2.07
C CYS A 13 -8.40 -3.16 -0.96
N SER A 14 -8.59 -1.87 -1.24
CA SER A 14 -9.23 -0.92 -0.32
C SER A 14 -10.73 -1.19 -0.15
N GLU A 15 -11.40 -1.65 -1.21
CA GLU A 15 -12.86 -1.88 -1.22
C GLU A 15 -13.22 -3.24 -0.61
N CYS A 16 -12.71 -4.32 -1.19
CA CYS A 16 -13.15 -5.68 -0.82
C CYS A 16 -12.22 -6.37 0.19
N GLY A 17 -11.10 -5.74 0.58
CA GLY A 17 -10.12 -6.33 1.50
C GLY A 17 -9.33 -7.54 0.96
N LYS A 18 -9.56 -7.96 -0.28
CA LYS A 18 -8.86 -9.13 -0.86
C LYS A 18 -7.37 -8.85 -1.03
N LEU A 19 -6.56 -9.81 -0.58
CA LEU A 19 -5.13 -9.85 -0.86
C LEU A 19 -4.91 -10.39 -2.27
N SER A 20 -4.21 -9.62 -3.09
CA SER A 20 -3.92 -9.94 -4.48
C SER A 20 -2.44 -9.72 -4.71
N GLN A 21 -1.79 -10.59 -5.48
CA GLN A 21 -0.45 -10.29 -5.96
C GLN A 21 -0.55 -9.12 -6.94
N LEU A 22 0.13 -8.02 -6.63
CA LEU A 22 0.48 -7.03 -7.63
C LEU A 22 1.70 -7.58 -8.34
N PRO A 23 1.60 -7.91 -9.64
CA PRO A 23 2.81 -8.09 -10.42
C PRO A 23 3.59 -6.78 -10.32
N THR A 24 4.92 -6.84 -10.39
CA THR A 24 5.80 -5.67 -10.46
C THR A 24 5.55 -4.95 -11.78
N LEU A 25 4.36 -4.37 -11.91
CA LEU A 25 3.94 -3.57 -13.02
C LEU A 25 4.80 -2.31 -12.96
N ASN A 26 5.41 -2.00 -14.12
CA ASN A 26 6.09 -0.75 -14.41
C ASN A 26 5.33 0.42 -13.73
N ARG A 27 6.02 1.47 -13.26
CA ARG A 27 5.43 2.56 -12.44
C ARG A 27 4.16 3.20 -13.02
N ASN A 28 3.87 2.95 -14.29
CA ASN A 28 2.73 3.46 -15.04
C ASN A 28 1.58 2.45 -15.27
N THR A 29 1.66 1.22 -14.76
CA THR A 29 0.61 0.22 -14.95
C THR A 29 -0.15 -0.04 -13.65
N THR A 30 -1.45 0.24 -13.69
CA THR A 30 -2.38 0.11 -12.57
C THR A 30 -2.91 -1.32 -12.51
N ALA A 31 -2.74 -2.00 -11.39
CA ALA A 31 -3.34 -3.32 -11.19
C ALA A 31 -4.78 -3.17 -10.68
N ALA A 32 -5.70 -3.97 -11.21
CA ALA A 32 -7.11 -3.97 -10.82
C ALA A 32 -7.47 -5.23 -10.03
N CYS A 33 -8.44 -5.10 -9.12
CA CYS A 33 -8.86 -6.23 -8.30
C CYS A 33 -9.76 -7.18 -9.11
N PRO A 34 -9.47 -8.50 -9.14
CA PRO A 34 -10.29 -9.44 -9.92
C PRO A 34 -11.71 -9.66 -9.36
N ARG A 35 -12.05 -9.08 -8.19
CA ARG A 35 -13.38 -9.19 -7.59
C ARG A 35 -14.25 -7.96 -7.79
N CYS A 36 -13.69 -6.78 -7.53
CA CYS A 36 -14.43 -5.52 -7.49
C CYS A 36 -13.92 -4.51 -8.51
N SER A 37 -12.96 -4.88 -9.36
CA SER A 37 -12.31 -4.01 -10.35
C SER A 37 -11.64 -2.75 -9.80
N ALA A 38 -11.65 -2.54 -8.48
CA ALA A 38 -10.99 -1.41 -7.85
C ALA A 38 -9.48 -1.45 -8.07
N THR A 39 -8.89 -0.28 -8.25
CA THR A 39 -7.44 -0.08 -8.37
C THR A 39 -6.73 -0.58 -7.11
N LEU A 40 -5.85 -1.56 -7.25
CA LEU A 40 -4.92 -1.96 -6.20
C LEU A 40 -3.69 -1.07 -6.26
N SER A 41 -3.32 -0.56 -5.09
CA SER A 41 -2.07 0.14 -4.87
C SER A 41 -1.35 -0.48 -3.67
N PHE A 42 -0.02 -0.43 -3.70
CA PHE A 42 0.76 -0.80 -2.53
C PHE A 42 0.55 0.22 -1.40
N ARG A 43 0.54 -0.28 -0.16
CA ARG A 43 0.54 0.59 1.00
C ARG A 43 1.78 1.47 0.96
N LYS A 44 1.67 2.78 1.23
CA LYS A 44 2.86 3.62 1.32
C LYS A 44 3.86 3.02 2.33
N PRO A 45 5.15 2.85 1.94
CA PRO A 45 6.17 2.42 2.87
C PRO A 45 6.28 3.43 4.01
N GLN A 46 6.72 2.95 5.18
CA GLN A 46 6.96 3.78 6.36
C GLN A 46 5.73 4.57 6.84
N SER A 47 4.51 4.03 6.67
CA SER A 47 3.27 4.69 7.09
C SER A 47 3.31 5.20 8.54
N LEU A 48 3.91 4.44 9.46
CA LEU A 48 4.08 4.85 10.85
C LEU A 48 4.98 6.08 10.99
N GLN A 49 6.17 6.03 10.37
CA GLN A 49 7.12 7.15 10.41
C GLN A 49 6.52 8.42 9.80
N ARG A 50 5.75 8.29 8.71
CA ARG A 50 5.04 9.43 8.10
C ARG A 50 3.97 9.99 9.03
N SER A 51 3.18 9.14 9.69
CA SER A 51 2.18 9.58 10.67
C SER A 51 2.85 10.37 11.80
N TRP A 52 3.91 9.85 12.40
CA TRP A 52 4.65 10.54 13.45
C TRP A 52 5.28 11.85 12.98
N ALA A 53 5.86 11.89 11.77
CA ALA A 53 6.41 13.11 11.20
C ALA A 53 5.34 14.21 11.06
N TYR A 54 4.14 13.86 10.61
CA TYR A 54 3.01 14.81 10.54
C TYR A 54 2.56 15.27 11.92
N THR A 55 2.46 14.36 12.90
CA THR A 55 2.08 14.73 14.27
C THR A 55 3.09 15.69 14.91
N ILE A 56 4.39 15.37 14.81
CA ILE A 56 5.46 16.23 15.36
C ILE A 56 5.44 17.61 14.68
N ALA A 57 5.30 17.66 13.36
CA ALA A 57 5.22 18.92 12.62
C ALA A 57 4.01 19.77 13.05
N ALA A 58 2.86 19.14 13.30
CA ALA A 58 1.65 19.83 13.77
C ALA A 58 1.78 20.36 15.21
N THR A 59 2.58 19.71 16.06
CA THR A 59 2.82 20.16 17.45
C THR A 59 3.95 21.18 17.59
N ALA A 60 4.86 21.25 16.62
CA ALA A 60 6.03 22.13 16.66
C ALA A 60 5.77 23.52 16.02
N LEU A 61 4.68 23.66 15.26
CA LEU A 61 4.16 24.91 14.70
C LEU A 61 3.11 25.50 15.64
#